data_AF-A8X8P3-F1
#
_entry.id   AF-A8X8P3-F1
#
_cell.length_a   1.000
_cell.length_b   1.000
_cell.length_c   1.000
_cell.angle_alpha   90.00
_cell.angle_beta   90.00
_cell.angle_gamma   90.00
#
_symmetry.space_group_name_H-M   'P 1'
#
loop_
_entity.id
_entity.type
_entity.pdbx_description
1 polymer ?
#
loop_
_entity_poly.entity_id
_entity_poly.type
_entity_poly.pdbx_seq_one_letter_code
_entity_poly.pdbx_strand_id
1 'polypeptide(L)'
;MRDIRPYTAQLPCCRDRFGEQACQSLRKAQPALFEKRCLTDHDFSSIDCCGECRKYIERNKISSENSRSLQKAPAMCKDKHSIGFCRRFKASGMGKYSCSDAEFAVRVCRHSCGYCNDELYSMKNAPSMCSDTNKAIPIVNGTHLYWAFGREDTKKAL
;
A
#
# COMPACT_ATOMS: atom_id res chain seq x y z
N MET A 1 -32.96 -6.74 4.32
CA MET A 1 -31.91 -6.00 5.05
C MET A 1 -30.57 -6.40 4.42
N ARG A 2 -29.74 -5.46 3.95
CA ARG A 2 -28.41 -5.80 3.44
C ARG A 2 -27.47 -5.96 4.63
N ASP A 3 -26.84 -7.11 4.77
CA ASP A 3 -25.84 -7.37 5.80
C ASP A 3 -24.76 -6.28 5.78
N ILE A 4 -24.67 -5.50 6.86
CA ILE A 4 -23.51 -4.67 7.13
C ILE A 4 -22.40 -5.66 7.47
N ARG A 5 -21.64 -6.12 6.45
CA ARG A 5 -20.47 -6.95 6.73
C ARG A 5 -19.55 -6.14 7.65
N PRO A 6 -19.12 -6.69 8.80
CA PRO A 6 -18.07 -6.05 9.57
C PRO A 6 -16.83 -5.98 8.68
N TYR A 7 -16.41 -4.77 8.33
CA TYR A 7 -15.17 -4.54 7.61
C TYR A 7 -14.13 -4.03 8.62
N THR A 8 -12.90 -4.48 8.47
CA THR A 8 -11.75 -3.93 9.18
C THR A 8 -10.97 -3.07 8.19
N ALA A 9 -10.68 -1.83 8.59
CA ALA A 9 -9.81 -0.98 7.79
C ALA A 9 -8.42 -1.64 7.75
N GLN A 10 -7.90 -1.87 6.55
CA GLN A 10 -6.57 -2.42 6.35
C GLN A 10 -5.87 -1.61 5.27
N LEU A 11 -4.65 -1.16 5.54
CA LEU A 11 -3.85 -0.48 4.54
C LEU A 11 -3.24 -1.50 3.57
N PRO A 12 -3.13 -1.16 2.27
CA PRO A 12 -2.48 -2.02 1.30
C PRO A 12 -0.94 -1.92 1.41
N CYS A 13 -0.40 -1.66 2.61
CA CYS A 13 0.92 -1.06 2.84
C CYS A 13 2.13 -1.92 2.45
N CYS A 14 1.90 -3.00 1.70
CA CYS A 14 2.94 -3.88 1.18
C CYS A 14 2.78 -4.17 -0.33
N ARG A 15 1.87 -3.46 -1.02
CA ARG A 15 1.75 -3.50 -2.47
C ARG A 15 1.76 -2.08 -3.01
N ASP A 16 2.68 -1.81 -3.93
CA ASP A 16 2.70 -0.54 -4.65
C ASP A 16 1.51 -0.51 -5.62
N ARG A 17 0.60 0.43 -5.42
CA ARG A 17 -0.55 0.62 -6.33
C ARG A 17 -0.10 1.02 -7.73
N PHE A 18 0.95 1.83 -7.86
CA PHE A 18 1.56 2.12 -9.17
C PHE A 18 2.37 0.95 -9.73
N GLY A 19 2.61 -0.08 -8.92
CA GLY A 19 3.46 -1.21 -9.25
C GLY A 19 4.92 -0.97 -8.86
N GLU A 20 5.59 -2.04 -8.43
CA GLU A 20 6.96 -1.99 -7.92
C GLU A 20 7.94 -1.38 -8.94
N GLN A 21 7.83 -1.75 -10.21
CA GLN A 21 8.70 -1.21 -11.26
C GLN A 21 8.55 0.31 -11.44
N ALA A 22 7.34 0.85 -11.32
CA ALA A 22 7.08 2.28 -11.46
C ALA A 22 7.68 3.06 -10.29
N CYS A 23 7.46 2.58 -9.06
CA CYS A 23 8.02 3.19 -7.86
C CYS A 23 9.56 3.10 -7.82
N GLN A 24 10.14 1.97 -8.22
CA GLN A 24 11.58 1.82 -8.38
C GLN A 24 12.16 2.76 -9.45
N SER A 25 11.48 2.89 -10.60
CA SER A 25 11.90 3.78 -11.68
C SER A 25 11.86 5.23 -11.23
N LEU A 26 10.81 5.65 -10.53
CA LEU A 26 10.69 6.98 -9.94
C LEU A 26 11.82 7.26 -8.94
N ARG A 27 12.11 6.31 -8.04
CA ARG A 27 13.23 6.44 -7.11
C ARG A 27 14.58 6.59 -7.82
N LYS A 28 14.83 5.80 -8.87
CA LYS A 28 16.10 5.85 -9.61
C LYS A 28 16.24 7.15 -10.42
N ALA A 29 15.17 7.58 -11.07
CA ALA A 29 15.19 8.78 -11.91
C ALA A 29 15.22 10.06 -11.09
N GLN A 30 14.50 10.11 -9.95
CA GLN A 30 14.32 11.31 -9.14
C GLN A 30 14.37 10.98 -7.63
N PRO A 31 15.55 10.64 -7.08
CA PRO A 31 15.68 10.16 -5.71
C PRO A 31 15.22 11.20 -4.66
N ALA A 32 15.58 12.47 -4.83
CA ALA A 32 15.20 13.53 -3.90
C ALA A 32 13.67 13.78 -3.87
N LEU A 33 13.02 13.73 -5.05
CA LEU A 33 11.56 13.84 -5.13
C LEU A 33 10.89 12.64 -4.49
N PHE A 34 11.39 11.43 -4.78
CA PHE A 34 10.87 10.19 -4.22
C PHE A 34 10.94 10.20 -2.69
N GLU A 35 12.10 10.53 -2.12
CA GLU A 35 12.27 10.67 -0.67
C GLU A 35 11.29 11.70 -0.10
N LYS A 36 11.27 12.91 -0.64
CA LYS A 36 10.37 13.97 -0.19
C LYS A 36 8.92 13.48 -0.14
N ARG A 37 8.46 12.76 -1.18
CA ARG A 37 7.10 12.20 -1.20
C ARG A 37 6.92 11.11 -0.17
N CYS A 38 7.89 10.20 0.00
CA CYS A 38 7.83 9.20 1.05
C CYS A 38 7.71 9.82 2.45
N LEU A 39 8.38 10.94 2.73
CA LEU A 39 8.37 11.57 4.06
C LEU A 39 7.17 12.49 4.31
N THR A 40 6.58 13.08 3.27
CA THR A 40 5.57 14.15 3.41
C THR A 40 4.19 13.81 2.86
N ASP A 41 4.09 12.92 1.88
CA ASP A 41 2.83 12.57 1.20
C ASP A 41 2.34 11.21 1.71
N HIS A 42 1.36 11.24 2.60
CA HIS A 42 0.80 10.03 3.21
C HIS A 42 0.15 9.10 2.18
N ASP A 43 -0.46 9.63 1.12
CA ASP A 43 -1.13 8.78 0.13
C ASP A 43 -0.07 8.09 -0.73
N PHE A 44 0.99 8.81 -1.05
CA PHE A 44 2.14 8.23 -1.71
C PHE A 44 2.82 7.15 -0.86
N SER A 45 3.09 7.45 0.41
CA SER A 45 3.83 6.58 1.31
C SER A 45 3.00 5.39 1.82
N SER A 46 1.67 5.48 1.90
CA SER A 46 0.82 4.40 2.45
C SER A 46 0.00 3.64 1.41
N ILE A 47 -0.11 4.16 0.18
CA ILE A 47 -0.90 3.56 -0.91
C ILE A 47 -0.09 3.45 -2.21
N ASP A 48 0.39 4.57 -2.74
CA ASP A 48 0.87 4.56 -4.13
C ASP A 48 2.20 3.79 -4.31
N CYS A 49 3.18 4.03 -3.43
CA CYS A 49 4.52 3.43 -3.44
C CYS A 49 4.95 2.95 -2.05
N CYS A 50 4.03 2.37 -1.28
CA CYS A 50 4.27 2.04 0.12
C CYS A 50 5.44 1.06 0.34
N GLY A 51 5.53 0.02 -0.49
CA GLY A 51 6.58 -0.99 -0.37
C GLY A 51 7.95 -0.39 -0.69
N GLU A 52 8.05 0.39 -1.77
CA GLU A 52 9.32 1.01 -2.15
C GLU A 52 9.74 2.12 -1.16
N CYS A 53 8.80 2.90 -0.61
CA CYS A 53 9.11 3.89 0.44
C CYS A 53 9.67 3.23 1.70
N ARG A 54 9.10 2.09 2.14
CA ARG A 54 9.61 1.32 3.28
C ARG A 54 11.04 0.82 3.03
N LYS A 55 11.24 0.13 1.91
CA LYS A 55 12.58 -0.34 1.49
C LYS A 55 13.60 0.80 1.43
N TYR A 56 13.19 1.97 0.94
CA TYR A 56 14.05 3.14 0.86
C TYR A 56 14.45 3.68 2.23
N ILE A 57 13.49 3.85 3.14
CA ILE A 57 13.72 4.37 4.49
C ILE A 57 14.60 3.42 5.31
N GLU A 58 14.37 2.11 5.21
CA GLU A 58 15.20 1.09 5.86
C GLU A 58 16.63 1.10 5.34
N ARG A 59 16.82 1.09 4.00
CA ARG A 59 18.16 1.09 3.39
C ARG A 59 18.97 2.34 3.72
N ASN A 60 18.32 3.50 3.77
CA ASN A 60 18.98 4.78 4.05
C ASN A 60 19.02 5.13 5.55
N LYS A 61 18.52 4.24 6.43
CA LYS A 61 18.48 4.45 7.90
C LYS A 61 17.83 5.77 8.30
N ILE A 62 16.78 6.17 7.57
CA ILE A 62 16.03 7.40 7.88
C ILE A 62 15.30 7.20 9.21
N SER A 63 15.42 8.18 10.12
CA SER A 63 14.83 8.09 11.45
C SER A 63 13.31 7.95 11.41
N SER A 64 12.72 7.34 12.45
CA SER A 64 11.26 7.23 12.60
C SER A 64 10.55 8.59 12.67
N GLU A 65 11.25 9.61 13.20
CA GLU A 65 10.74 10.99 13.24
C GLU A 65 10.57 11.56 11.83
N ASN A 66 11.55 11.33 10.95
CA ASN A 66 11.52 11.79 9.57
C ASN A 66 10.59 10.95 8.68
N SER A 67 10.33 9.69 9.04
CA SER A 67 9.47 8.75 8.30
C SER A 67 8.08 8.57 8.93
N ARG A 68 7.60 9.56 9.69
CA ARG A 68 6.31 9.53 10.38
C ARG A 68 5.13 9.20 9.45
N SER A 69 5.21 9.60 8.19
CA SER A 69 4.23 9.31 7.13
C SER A 69 3.96 7.82 6.89
N LEU A 70 4.92 6.95 7.23
CA LEU A 70 4.78 5.49 7.12
C LEU A 70 4.27 4.82 8.39
N GLN A 71 4.35 5.51 9.53
CA GLN A 71 4.16 4.93 10.86
C GLN A 71 2.92 5.45 11.57
N LYS A 72 2.37 6.58 11.13
CA LYS A 72 1.22 7.25 11.73
C LYS A 72 0.21 7.68 10.68
N ALA A 73 -1.01 7.94 11.12
CA ALA A 73 -2.02 8.57 10.28
C ALA A 73 -1.61 10.05 9.99
N PRO A 74 -2.15 10.65 8.91
CA PRO A 74 -1.94 12.06 8.63
C PRO A 74 -2.36 12.94 9.81
N ALA A 75 -1.57 13.96 10.14
CA ALA A 75 -1.96 14.94 11.18
C ALA A 75 -3.30 15.61 10.86
N MET A 76 -3.55 15.88 9.58
CA MET A 76 -4.81 16.40 9.07
C MET A 76 -5.62 15.27 8.41
N CYS A 77 -6.17 14.37 9.23
CA CYS A 77 -6.96 13.24 8.76
C CYS A 77 -8.47 13.54 8.79
N LYS A 78 -9.08 13.68 7.61
CA LYS A 78 -10.51 14.02 7.48
C LYS A 78 -11.15 13.36 6.27
N ASP A 79 -12.47 13.32 6.26
CA ASP A 79 -13.24 12.98 5.06
C ASP A 79 -13.12 14.09 4.03
N LYS A 80 -13.00 13.71 2.75
CA LYS A 80 -13.00 14.66 1.64
C LYS A 80 -14.43 15.05 1.25
N HIS A 81 -15.37 14.11 1.42
CA HIS A 81 -16.79 14.33 1.17
C HIS A 81 -17.57 14.67 2.44
N SER A 82 -18.83 15.09 2.26
CA SER A 82 -19.71 15.45 3.36
C SER A 82 -19.98 14.26 4.29
N ILE A 83 -20.25 14.55 5.55
CA ILE A 83 -20.59 13.54 6.56
C ILE A 83 -21.80 12.68 6.15
N GLY A 84 -22.79 13.27 5.49
CA GLY A 84 -23.96 12.55 4.98
C GLY A 84 -23.60 11.56 3.86
N PHE A 85 -22.70 11.96 2.96
CA PHE A 85 -22.17 11.06 1.95
C PHE A 85 -21.37 9.92 2.60
N CYS A 86 -20.42 10.24 3.49
CA CYS A 86 -19.53 9.25 4.07
C CYS A 86 -20.23 8.26 5.01
N ARG A 87 -21.30 8.68 5.70
CA ARG A 87 -22.19 7.76 6.43
C ARG A 87 -22.86 6.74 5.51
N ARG A 88 -23.39 7.19 4.36
CA ARG A 88 -24.00 6.28 3.37
C ARG A 88 -22.96 5.37 2.73
N PHE A 89 -21.80 5.92 2.36
CA PHE A 89 -20.69 5.15 1.80
C PHE A 89 -20.21 4.06 2.76
N LYS A 90 -20.06 4.39 4.06
CA LYS A 90 -19.72 3.40 5.09
C LYS A 90 -20.76 2.30 5.23
N ALA A 91 -22.04 2.65 5.18
CA ALA A 91 -23.13 1.70 5.38
C ALA A 91 -23.40 0.81 4.15
N SER A 92 -23.17 1.31 2.94
CA SER A 92 -23.68 0.68 1.72
C SER A 92 -22.69 0.59 0.57
N GLY A 93 -21.51 1.21 0.68
CA GLY A 93 -20.58 1.40 -0.42
C GLY A 93 -21.14 2.27 -1.54
N MET A 94 -20.47 2.25 -2.69
CA MET A 94 -20.85 2.90 -3.93
C MET A 94 -20.38 2.04 -5.11
N GLY A 95 -21.31 1.35 -5.77
CA GLY A 95 -20.98 0.38 -6.82
C GLY A 95 -20.12 -0.75 -6.26
N LYS A 96 -18.92 -0.92 -6.83
CA LYS A 96 -17.93 -1.91 -6.35
C LYS A 96 -17.05 -1.41 -5.20
N TYR A 97 -17.14 -0.14 -4.84
CA TYR A 97 -16.27 0.47 -3.84
C TYR A 97 -16.94 0.53 -2.49
N SER A 98 -16.17 0.30 -1.43
CA SER A 98 -16.63 0.36 -0.05
C SER A 98 -15.48 0.78 0.87
N CYS A 99 -15.72 0.80 2.18
CA CYS A 99 -14.63 1.06 3.12
C CYS A 99 -13.60 -0.08 3.20
N SER A 100 -13.83 -1.26 2.61
CA SER A 100 -12.78 -2.28 2.46
C SER A 100 -11.80 -1.97 1.33
N ASP A 101 -12.19 -1.12 0.38
CA ASP A 101 -11.35 -0.69 -0.73
C ASP A 101 -10.49 0.49 -0.30
N ALA A 102 -9.38 0.18 0.40
CA ALA A 102 -8.52 1.19 1.02
C ALA A 102 -8.12 2.33 0.07
N GLU A 103 -7.73 2.00 -1.16
CA GLU A 103 -7.35 3.00 -2.16
C GLU A 103 -8.44 4.05 -2.41
N PHE A 104 -9.70 3.63 -2.38
CA PHE A 104 -10.84 4.49 -2.63
C PHE A 104 -11.30 5.17 -1.34
N ALA A 105 -11.44 4.40 -0.27
CA ALA A 105 -11.89 4.85 1.03
C ALA A 105 -11.02 5.99 1.59
N VAL A 106 -9.69 5.86 1.50
CA VAL A 106 -8.72 6.85 2.00
C VAL A 106 -8.80 8.19 1.24
N ARG A 107 -9.22 8.18 -0.03
CA ARG A 107 -9.36 9.39 -0.86
C ARG A 107 -10.73 10.07 -0.74
N VAL A 108 -11.74 9.35 -0.25
CA VAL A 108 -13.13 9.81 -0.25
C VAL A 108 -13.64 10.04 1.18
N CYS A 109 -13.53 9.03 2.04
CA CYS A 109 -14.10 8.99 3.39
C CYS A 109 -13.11 8.42 4.41
N ARG A 110 -11.87 8.93 4.40
CA ARG A 110 -10.75 8.42 5.21
C ARG A 110 -11.12 8.26 6.68
N HIS A 111 -11.71 9.30 7.27
CA HIS A 111 -12.05 9.33 8.68
C HIS A 111 -13.23 8.43 8.98
N SER A 112 -14.33 8.57 8.24
CA SER A 112 -15.54 7.75 8.42
C SER A 112 -15.26 6.25 8.23
N CYS A 113 -14.37 5.89 7.31
CA CYS A 113 -13.97 4.51 7.05
C CYS A 113 -12.94 3.96 8.05
N GLY A 114 -12.37 4.79 8.95
CA GLY A 114 -11.47 4.35 10.01
C GLY A 114 -9.98 4.36 9.66
N TYR A 115 -9.59 4.98 8.54
CA TYR A 115 -8.19 5.10 8.10
C TYR A 115 -7.40 6.21 8.81
N CYS A 116 -8.02 6.87 9.80
CA CYS A 116 -7.41 7.84 10.69
C CYS A 116 -7.02 7.22 12.04
N ASN A 117 -6.40 6.03 12.00
CA ASN A 117 -5.91 5.33 13.19
C ASN A 117 -4.43 5.01 13.02
N ASP A 118 -3.57 5.53 13.92
CA ASP A 118 -2.12 5.31 13.92
C ASP A 118 -1.75 3.83 13.97
N GLU A 119 -2.57 3.00 14.63
CA GLU A 119 -2.33 1.56 14.72
C GLU A 119 -2.32 0.89 13.35
N LEU A 120 -3.06 1.42 12.36
CA LEU A 120 -3.09 0.87 11.00
C LEU A 120 -1.77 1.07 10.25
N TYR A 121 -1.03 2.13 10.59
CA TYR A 121 0.22 2.48 9.93
C TYR A 121 1.42 1.86 10.66
N SER A 122 1.24 1.40 11.90
CA SER A 122 2.27 0.72 12.67
C SER A 122 2.78 -0.54 11.96
N MET A 123 4.10 -0.73 11.99
CA MET A 123 4.77 -1.92 11.41
C MET A 123 4.28 -3.23 12.02
N LYS A 124 3.79 -3.21 13.26
CA LYS A 124 3.24 -4.40 13.95
C LYS A 124 1.98 -4.94 13.28
N ASN A 125 1.22 -4.06 12.64
CA ASN A 125 -0.06 -4.36 12.00
C ASN A 125 0.06 -4.34 10.47
N ALA A 126 1.28 -4.16 9.95
CA ALA A 126 1.53 -4.29 8.53
C ALA A 126 1.31 -5.74 8.10
N PRO A 127 0.66 -5.99 6.95
CA PRO A 127 0.55 -7.33 6.37
C PRO A 127 1.92 -8.01 6.28
N SER A 128 1.94 -9.34 6.38
CA SER A 128 3.16 -10.17 6.32
C SER A 128 4.03 -9.94 5.08
N MET A 129 3.46 -9.38 4.01
CA MET A 129 4.17 -8.97 2.78
C MET A 129 5.17 -7.82 3.00
N CYS A 130 5.14 -7.14 4.15
CA CYS A 130 6.17 -6.18 4.58
C CYS A 130 7.22 -6.81 5.50
N SER A 131 6.99 -8.04 5.94
CA SER A 131 7.91 -8.83 6.76
C SER A 131 8.79 -9.69 5.85
N ASP A 132 9.51 -9.06 4.91
CA ASP A 132 10.57 -9.75 4.17
C ASP A 132 11.81 -9.95 5.06
N THR A 133 11.65 -10.68 6.16
CA THR A 133 12.71 -11.58 6.58
C THR A 133 12.69 -12.77 5.64
N ASN A 134 13.52 -12.70 4.60
CA ASN A 134 13.92 -13.81 3.73
C ASN A 134 12.84 -14.42 2.80
N LYS A 135 12.82 -13.95 1.56
CA LYS A 135 13.27 -14.82 0.47
C LYS A 135 14.42 -14.14 -0.27
N ALA A 136 15.60 -14.22 0.34
CA ALA A 136 16.77 -14.50 -0.46
C ALA A 136 16.43 -15.75 -1.29
N ILE A 137 16.31 -15.59 -2.61
CA ILE A 137 16.39 -16.72 -3.51
C ILE A 137 17.75 -17.36 -3.18
N PRO A 138 17.82 -18.64 -2.76
CA PRO A 138 19.10 -19.28 -2.60
C PRO A 138 19.77 -19.23 -3.98
N ILE A 139 20.89 -18.52 -4.06
CA ILE A 139 21.80 -18.61 -5.19
C ILE A 139 22.41 -20.01 -5.10
N VAL A 140 21.73 -21.00 -5.68
CA VAL A 140 22.37 -22.27 -6.01
C VAL A 140 23.18 -22.01 -7.28
N ASN A 141 24.48 -21.83 -7.08
CA ASN A 141 25.55 -21.90 -8.07
C ASN A 141 25.22 -21.42 -9.49
N GLY A 142 25.27 -20.10 -9.69
CA GLY A 142 25.87 -19.55 -10.91
C GLY A 142 25.08 -19.58 -12.22
N THR A 143 23.74 -19.66 -12.22
CA THR A 143 22.97 -19.43 -13.45
C THR A 143 21.72 -18.59 -13.20
N HIS A 144 21.70 -17.40 -13.81
CA HIS A 144 20.59 -16.47 -13.81
C HIS A 144 19.54 -16.93 -14.83
N LEU A 145 18.50 -17.66 -14.39
CA LEU A 145 17.37 -17.99 -15.24
C LEU A 145 16.42 -16.79 -15.29
N TYR A 146 16.58 -15.97 -16.33
CA TYR A 146 15.48 -15.20 -16.89
C TYR A 146 14.47 -16.19 -17.54
N TRP A 147 13.20 -15.79 -17.60
CA TRP A 147 12.06 -16.50 -18.23
C TRP A 147 11.46 -17.62 -17.33
N ALA A 148 10.14 -17.75 -17.12
CA ALA A 148 9.03 -17.43 -18.00
C ALA A 148 7.71 -17.20 -17.21
N PHE A 149 7.06 -16.06 -17.46
CA PHE A 149 5.60 -16.03 -17.56
C PHE A 149 5.27 -16.41 -19.01
N GLY A 150 4.63 -17.55 -19.23
CA GLY A 150 4.29 -18.00 -20.58
C GLY A 150 3.30 -19.16 -20.58
N ARG A 151 2.02 -18.81 -20.72
CA ARG A 151 0.88 -19.57 -21.26
C ARG A 151 1.04 -21.08 -21.47
N GLU A 152 0.14 -21.83 -20.83
CA GLU A 152 -0.28 -23.15 -21.31
C GLU A 152 -0.98 -23.02 -22.67
N ASP A 153 -0.38 -23.61 -23.71
CA ASP A 153 -1.09 -24.02 -24.91
C ASP A 153 -1.01 -25.55 -25.03
N THR A 154 -2.16 -26.17 -24.85
CA THR A 154 -2.40 -27.60 -24.95
C THR A 154 -2.29 -28.04 -26.41
N LYS A 155 -1.33 -28.91 -26.79
CA LYS A 155 -1.48 -29.85 -27.91
C LYS A 155 -0.75 -31.17 -27.64
N LYS A 156 -1.53 -32.25 -27.73
CA LYS A 156 -1.15 -33.67 -27.72
C LYS A 156 -0.51 -34.11 -29.04
N ALA A 157 0.15 -35.27 -28.97
CA ALA A 157 0.59 -36.21 -30.02
C ALA A 157 1.95 -35.87 -30.65
N LEU A 158 2.88 -36.81 -30.80
CA LEU A 158 2.72 -38.23 -31.18
C LEU A 158 3.41 -39.20 -30.21
#